data_AF-A0A7S3FFB2-F1
#
_entry.id   AF-A0A7S3FFB2-F1
#
_cell.length_a   1.000
_cell.length_b   1.000
_cell.length_c   1.000
_cell.angle_alpha   90.00
_cell.angle_beta   90.00
_cell.angle_gamma   90.00
#
_symmetry.space_group_name_H-M   'P 1'
#
loop_
_entity.id
_entity.type
_entity.pdbx_description
1 polymer ?
#
loop_
_entity_poly.entity_id
_entity_poly.type
_entity_poly.pdbx_seq_one_letter_code
_entity_poly.pdbx_strand_id
1 'polypeptide(L)'
;PSNIPGLVRLLQAYLTKAAAEVAQGEQLERLLGVFRKLVSSRAHDHHGFMVLNVLVEGLPLQNLAQYMPTVWQLLFTRLQQSGTAKYRRSLLVFISVFACKHGVAQLEQSVNTVQPGMLMMLITQVWLASASLVAGPVDRKAQNVALTKLLTEWPVLWADRATWGKALTAVATLLAAGDDGEEVDEEGDAPVEYTGTYVRLANASTAEHDPLAEVKDAGAVLAAKLGEFSASQPGQVAPAIQ
;
A
#
# COMPACT_ATOMS: atom_id res chain seq x y z
N PRO A 1 -3.99 -7.02 -23.57
CA PRO A 1 -3.98 -6.22 -22.31
C PRO A 1 -3.39 -4.80 -22.43
N SER A 2 -3.27 -4.24 -23.65
CA SER A 2 -2.56 -2.98 -23.90
C SER A 2 -3.26 -1.70 -23.39
N ASN A 3 -4.55 -1.78 -23.05
CA ASN A 3 -5.32 -0.61 -22.62
C ASN A 3 -5.34 -0.38 -21.09
N ILE A 4 -4.78 -1.32 -20.31
CA ILE A 4 -4.90 -1.30 -18.84
C ILE A 4 -4.28 -0.03 -18.21
N PRO A 5 -3.08 0.45 -18.61
CA PRO A 5 -2.54 1.69 -18.08
C PRO A 5 -3.42 2.92 -18.39
N GLY A 6 -4.02 2.96 -19.58
CA GLY A 6 -4.97 4.00 -19.96
C GLY A 6 -6.25 3.96 -19.13
N LEU A 7 -6.76 2.76 -18.84
CA LEU A 7 -7.97 2.54 -18.05
C LEU A 7 -7.78 2.91 -16.58
N VAL A 8 -6.63 2.60 -15.98
CA VAL A 8 -6.29 3.01 -14.61
C VAL A 8 -6.20 4.54 -14.51
N ARG A 9 -5.56 5.21 -15.48
CA ARG A 9 -5.52 6.69 -15.52
C ARG A 9 -6.91 7.29 -15.67
N LEU A 10 -7.74 6.71 -16.53
CA LEU A 10 -9.12 7.14 -16.70
C LEU A 10 -9.88 6.98 -15.39
N LEU A 11 -9.70 5.87 -14.67
CA LEU A 11 -10.32 5.63 -13.38
C LEU A 11 -9.92 6.66 -12.32
N GLN A 12 -8.62 7.00 -12.23
CA GLN A 12 -8.12 8.08 -11.38
C GLN A 12 -8.82 9.41 -11.70
N ALA A 13 -8.87 9.78 -12.97
CA ALA A 13 -9.54 11.02 -13.39
C ALA A 13 -11.04 11.03 -13.05
N TYR A 14 -11.72 9.90 -13.23
CA TYR A 14 -13.14 9.76 -12.86
C TYR A 14 -13.36 9.84 -11.35
N LEU A 15 -12.55 9.19 -10.52
CA LEU A 15 -12.71 9.28 -9.06
C LEU A 15 -12.46 10.71 -8.56
N THR A 16 -11.50 11.43 -9.12
CA THR A 16 -11.26 12.84 -8.76
C THR A 16 -12.43 13.76 -9.13
N LYS A 17 -13.23 13.40 -10.14
CA LYS A 17 -14.32 14.26 -10.65
C LYS A 17 -15.73 13.80 -10.25
N ALA A 18 -15.93 12.51 -10.03
CA ALA A 18 -17.23 11.87 -9.88
C ALA A 18 -17.17 10.67 -8.91
N ALA A 19 -16.46 10.81 -7.79
CA ALA A 19 -16.35 9.76 -6.75
C ALA A 19 -17.72 9.18 -6.36
N ALA A 20 -18.75 10.03 -6.21
CA ALA A 20 -20.10 9.60 -5.83
C ALA A 20 -20.77 8.68 -6.87
N GLU A 21 -20.52 8.89 -8.17
CA GLU A 21 -21.05 8.04 -9.24
C GLU A 21 -20.36 6.68 -9.26
N VAL A 22 -19.04 6.65 -8.99
CA VAL A 22 -18.29 5.40 -8.88
C VAL A 22 -18.64 4.64 -7.59
N ALA A 23 -19.01 5.36 -6.53
CA ALA A 23 -19.44 4.77 -5.27
C ALA A 23 -20.81 4.07 -5.35
N GLN A 24 -21.52 4.19 -6.47
CA GLN A 24 -22.71 3.39 -6.75
C GLN A 24 -22.31 1.91 -6.86
N GLY A 25 -23.03 1.04 -6.14
CA GLY A 25 -22.65 -0.36 -5.94
C GLY A 25 -22.32 -1.12 -7.22
N GLU A 26 -23.08 -0.91 -8.30
CA GLU A 26 -22.87 -1.63 -9.56
C GLU A 26 -21.52 -1.29 -10.23
N GLN A 27 -21.12 -0.02 -10.25
CA GLN A 27 -19.85 0.38 -10.87
C GLN A 27 -18.66 -0.06 -10.01
N LEU A 28 -18.77 0.07 -8.70
CA LEU A 28 -17.75 -0.39 -7.76
C LEU A 28 -17.55 -1.92 -7.86
N GLU A 29 -18.61 -2.70 -7.93
CA GLU A 29 -18.54 -4.16 -8.11
C GLU A 29 -17.86 -4.56 -9.42
N ARG A 30 -18.17 -3.86 -10.51
CA ARG A 30 -17.49 -4.09 -11.80
C ARG A 30 -15.99 -3.84 -11.69
N LEU A 31 -15.57 -2.76 -11.01
CA LEU A 31 -14.17 -2.42 -10.80
C LEU A 31 -13.45 -3.44 -9.91
N LEU A 32 -14.11 -3.90 -8.84
CA LEU A 32 -13.60 -4.98 -7.99
C LEU A 32 -13.49 -6.30 -8.76
N GLY A 33 -14.40 -6.57 -9.70
CA GLY A 33 -14.31 -7.68 -10.63
C GLY A 33 -13.08 -7.59 -11.55
N VAL A 34 -12.79 -6.39 -12.07
CA VAL A 34 -11.56 -6.14 -12.85
C VAL A 34 -10.32 -6.36 -12.00
N PHE A 35 -10.28 -5.81 -10.78
CA PHE A 35 -9.19 -6.06 -9.82
C PHE A 35 -8.97 -7.56 -9.60
N ARG A 36 -10.03 -8.32 -9.29
CA ARG A 36 -9.94 -9.76 -9.04
C ARG A 36 -9.33 -10.51 -10.22
N LYS A 37 -9.71 -10.13 -11.45
CA LYS A 37 -9.12 -10.72 -12.66
C LYS A 37 -7.65 -10.38 -12.80
N LEU A 38 -7.26 -9.12 -12.62
CA LEU A 38 -5.89 -8.65 -12.77
C LEU A 38 -4.95 -9.27 -11.73
N VAL A 39 -5.32 -9.26 -10.45
CA VAL A 39 -4.48 -9.77 -9.35
C VAL A 39 -4.26 -11.28 -9.42
N SER A 40 -5.16 -12.01 -10.08
CA SER A 40 -4.99 -13.44 -10.30
C SER A 40 -3.84 -13.77 -11.27
N SER A 41 -3.47 -12.85 -12.17
CA SER A 41 -2.40 -13.03 -13.15
C SER A 41 -1.07 -12.42 -12.68
N ARG A 42 0.01 -13.19 -12.65
CA ARG A 42 1.38 -12.69 -12.35
C ARG A 42 1.81 -11.55 -13.29
N ALA A 43 1.39 -11.60 -14.55
CA ALA A 43 1.77 -10.59 -15.53
C ALA A 43 1.07 -9.23 -15.31
N HIS A 44 -0.07 -9.21 -14.59
CA HIS A 44 -0.96 -8.05 -14.53
C HIS A 44 -1.34 -7.65 -13.10
N ASP A 45 -0.77 -8.29 -12.09
CA ASP A 45 -1.13 -8.07 -10.68
C ASP A 45 -0.90 -6.64 -10.21
N HIS A 46 0.20 -6.00 -10.62
CA HIS A 46 0.49 -4.60 -10.35
C HIS A 46 -0.63 -3.67 -10.81
N HIS A 47 -1.25 -3.93 -11.97
CA HIS A 47 -2.41 -3.15 -12.40
C HIS A 47 -3.64 -3.37 -11.51
N GLY A 48 -3.80 -4.57 -10.95
CA GLY A 48 -4.82 -4.84 -9.94
C GLY A 48 -4.61 -3.98 -8.69
N PHE A 49 -3.38 -3.87 -8.21
CA PHE A 49 -3.05 -2.98 -7.09
C PHE A 49 -3.24 -1.50 -7.43
N MET A 50 -2.93 -1.06 -8.65
CA MET A 50 -3.22 0.31 -9.06
C MET A 50 -4.72 0.62 -8.97
N VAL A 51 -5.59 -0.30 -9.41
CA VAL A 51 -7.05 -0.13 -9.27
C VAL A 51 -7.44 0.00 -7.80
N LEU A 52 -6.91 -0.87 -6.93
CA LEU A 52 -7.21 -0.82 -5.50
C LEU A 52 -6.74 0.47 -4.82
N ASN A 53 -5.52 0.93 -5.10
CA ASN A 53 -4.97 2.18 -4.57
C ASN A 53 -5.89 3.35 -4.89
N VAL A 54 -6.36 3.40 -6.14
CA VAL A 54 -7.22 4.45 -6.66
C VAL A 54 -8.59 4.43 -5.98
N LEU A 55 -9.17 3.24 -5.75
CA LEU A 55 -10.42 3.09 -5.01
C LEU A 55 -10.29 3.52 -3.54
N VAL A 56 -9.27 3.03 -2.84
CA VAL A 56 -9.01 3.35 -1.42
C VAL A 56 -8.69 4.82 -1.21
N GLU A 57 -8.02 5.45 -2.16
CA GLU A 57 -7.75 6.88 -2.11
C GLU A 57 -8.99 7.72 -2.41
N GLY A 58 -9.78 7.33 -3.41
CA GLY A 58 -10.87 8.15 -3.94
C GLY A 58 -12.22 7.98 -3.23
N LEU A 59 -12.41 6.91 -2.47
CA LEU A 59 -13.71 6.57 -1.86
C LEU A 59 -13.66 6.57 -0.33
N PRO A 60 -14.73 7.03 0.35
CA PRO A 60 -14.87 6.82 1.78
C PRO A 60 -14.88 5.33 2.13
N LEU A 61 -14.25 4.96 3.25
CA LEU A 61 -14.17 3.56 3.69
C LEU A 61 -15.56 2.91 3.84
N GLN A 62 -16.59 3.67 4.17
CA GLN A 62 -17.98 3.19 4.31
C GLN A 62 -18.47 2.48 3.03
N ASN A 63 -18.09 2.96 1.86
CA ASN A 63 -18.46 2.37 0.57
C ASN A 63 -17.65 1.10 0.26
N LEU A 64 -16.42 1.01 0.77
CA LEU A 64 -15.50 -0.10 0.53
C LEU A 64 -15.62 -1.23 1.58
N ALA A 65 -16.08 -0.91 2.79
CA ALA A 65 -15.97 -1.76 3.98
C ALA A 65 -16.55 -3.16 3.79
N GLN A 66 -17.70 -3.28 3.11
CA GLN A 66 -18.33 -4.57 2.85
C GLN A 66 -17.52 -5.48 1.90
N TYR A 67 -16.69 -4.89 1.05
CA TYR A 67 -15.87 -5.60 0.05
C TYR A 67 -14.47 -5.93 0.57
N MET A 68 -13.97 -5.17 1.55
CA MET A 68 -12.60 -5.31 2.07
C MET A 68 -12.27 -6.73 2.57
N PRO A 69 -13.15 -7.46 3.28
CA PRO A 69 -12.84 -8.83 3.70
C PRO A 69 -12.48 -9.75 2.52
N THR A 70 -13.24 -9.67 1.42
CA THR A 70 -12.98 -10.45 0.20
C THR A 70 -11.72 -9.97 -0.50
N VAL A 71 -11.47 -8.66 -0.55
CA VAL A 71 -10.23 -8.10 -1.12
C VAL A 71 -9.02 -8.64 -0.36
N TRP A 72 -9.01 -8.54 0.97
CA TRP A 72 -7.92 -9.05 1.80
C TRP A 72 -7.70 -10.55 1.63
N GLN A 73 -8.78 -11.33 1.63
CA GLN A 73 -8.70 -12.78 1.42
C GLN A 73 -8.02 -13.10 0.08
N LEU A 74 -8.45 -12.47 -1.02
CA LEU A 74 -7.85 -12.67 -2.34
C LEU A 74 -6.36 -12.29 -2.35
N LEU A 75 -6.02 -11.14 -1.76
CA LEU A 75 -4.64 -10.67 -1.72
C LEU A 75 -3.72 -11.61 -0.94
N PHE A 76 -4.17 -12.10 0.22
CA PHE A 76 -3.37 -12.98 1.07
C PHE A 76 -3.30 -14.41 0.53
N THR A 77 -4.39 -14.94 -0.03
CA THR A 77 -4.36 -16.24 -0.73
C THR A 77 -3.35 -16.20 -1.89
N ARG A 78 -3.36 -15.13 -2.69
CA ARG A 78 -2.43 -14.99 -3.81
C ARG A 78 -0.98 -14.83 -3.34
N LEU A 79 -0.75 -14.09 -2.25
CA LEU A 79 0.56 -13.96 -1.62
C LEU A 79 1.12 -15.34 -1.20
N GLN A 80 0.30 -16.15 -0.53
CA GLN A 80 0.68 -17.48 -0.04
C GLN A 80 0.96 -18.47 -1.18
N GLN A 81 0.12 -18.46 -2.22
CA GLN A 81 0.22 -19.43 -3.31
C GLN A 81 1.36 -19.11 -4.29
N SER A 82 1.63 -17.83 -4.55
CA SER A 82 2.47 -17.44 -5.68
C SER A 82 3.01 -16.00 -5.63
N GLY A 83 3.31 -15.48 -4.44
CA GLY A 83 3.85 -14.13 -4.25
C GLY A 83 5.25 -13.92 -4.86
N THR A 84 5.37 -12.92 -5.74
CA THR A 84 6.64 -12.45 -6.33
C THR A 84 7.19 -11.22 -5.57
N ALA A 85 8.40 -10.76 -5.87
CA ALA A 85 8.92 -9.52 -5.25
C ALA A 85 8.07 -8.31 -5.67
N LYS A 86 7.69 -8.23 -6.94
CA LYS A 86 6.78 -7.21 -7.47
C LYS A 86 5.41 -7.22 -6.78
N TYR A 87 4.85 -8.40 -6.53
CA TYR A 87 3.60 -8.55 -5.81
C TYR A 87 3.72 -8.05 -4.36
N ARG A 88 4.79 -8.44 -3.67
CA ARG A 88 5.07 -7.99 -2.30
C ARG A 88 5.21 -6.47 -2.24
N ARG A 89 6.01 -5.85 -3.12
CA ARG A 89 6.13 -4.38 -3.24
C ARG A 89 4.75 -3.73 -3.38
N SER A 90 3.96 -4.18 -4.35
CA SER A 90 2.64 -3.60 -4.63
C SER A 90 1.66 -3.75 -3.46
N LEU A 91 1.72 -4.90 -2.75
CA LEU A 91 0.94 -5.13 -1.54
C LEU A 91 1.34 -4.18 -0.40
N LEU A 92 2.64 -3.98 -0.18
CA LEU A 92 3.11 -3.06 0.86
C LEU A 92 2.69 -1.62 0.58
N VAL A 93 2.79 -1.17 -0.68
CA VAL A 93 2.30 0.16 -1.10
C VAL A 93 0.80 0.27 -0.84
N PHE A 94 0.01 -0.72 -1.22
CA PHE A 94 -1.44 -0.72 -0.98
C PHE A 94 -1.81 -0.62 0.49
N ILE A 95 -1.17 -1.43 1.35
CA ILE A 95 -1.39 -1.37 2.80
C ILE A 95 -0.97 0.00 3.34
N SER A 96 0.12 0.58 2.83
CA SER A 96 0.61 1.89 3.23
C SER A 96 -0.38 3.00 2.91
N VAL A 97 -0.92 3.01 1.68
CA VAL A 97 -1.95 3.96 1.25
C VAL A 97 -3.21 3.79 2.08
N PHE A 98 -3.67 2.54 2.32
CA PHE A 98 -4.83 2.26 3.17
C PHE A 98 -4.63 2.81 4.59
N ALA A 99 -3.49 2.51 5.23
CA ALA A 99 -3.17 3.02 6.57
C ALA A 99 -3.16 4.55 6.61
N CYS A 100 -2.62 5.19 5.57
CA CYS A 100 -2.51 6.63 5.53
C CYS A 100 -3.87 7.33 5.32
N LYS A 101 -4.73 6.77 4.47
CA LYS A 101 -6.03 7.35 4.08
C LYS A 101 -7.16 7.03 5.05
N HIS A 102 -7.19 5.81 5.60
CA HIS A 102 -8.30 5.35 6.47
C HIS A 102 -7.89 5.15 7.93
N GLY A 103 -6.59 5.23 8.23
CA GLY A 103 -6.07 5.09 9.59
C GLY A 103 -5.76 3.64 9.97
N VAL A 104 -4.89 3.51 10.98
CA VAL A 104 -4.34 2.22 11.40
C VAL A 104 -5.38 1.32 12.07
N ALA A 105 -6.28 1.90 12.88
CA ALA A 105 -7.35 1.14 13.52
C ALA A 105 -8.29 0.47 12.50
N GLN A 106 -8.62 1.18 11.41
CA GLN A 106 -9.44 0.62 10.34
C GLN A 106 -8.68 -0.42 9.51
N LEU A 107 -7.37 -0.23 9.32
CA LEU A 107 -6.53 -1.24 8.70
C LEU A 107 -6.54 -2.53 9.53
N GLU A 108 -6.28 -2.44 10.83
CA GLU A 108 -6.33 -3.58 11.75
C GLU A 108 -7.68 -4.29 11.70
N GLN A 109 -8.77 -3.53 11.87
CA GLN A 109 -10.11 -4.07 11.88
C GLN A 109 -10.42 -4.81 10.59
N SER A 110 -10.10 -4.21 9.43
CA SER A 110 -10.40 -4.79 8.12
C SER A 110 -9.50 -5.99 7.78
N VAL A 111 -8.21 -5.95 8.09
CA VAL A 111 -7.27 -7.05 7.81
C VAL A 111 -7.59 -8.26 8.70
N ASN A 112 -7.91 -8.02 9.97
CA ASN A 112 -8.19 -9.09 10.92
C ASN A 112 -9.57 -9.75 10.71
N THR A 113 -10.42 -9.27 9.78
CA THR A 113 -11.63 -10.01 9.39
C THR A 113 -11.29 -11.31 8.67
N VAL A 114 -10.12 -11.41 8.04
CA VAL A 114 -9.65 -12.65 7.43
C VAL A 114 -9.29 -13.66 8.50
N GLN A 115 -8.50 -13.23 9.49
CA GLN A 115 -8.14 -14.02 10.67
C GLN A 115 -7.64 -13.09 11.79
N PRO A 116 -7.93 -13.38 13.07
CA PRO A 116 -7.34 -12.63 14.19
C PRO A 116 -5.81 -12.65 14.16
N GLY A 117 -5.19 -11.49 14.37
CA GLY A 117 -3.71 -11.35 14.39
C GLY A 117 -3.06 -11.28 13.02
N MET A 118 -3.83 -11.28 11.93
CA MET A 118 -3.33 -11.27 10.56
C MET A 118 -2.45 -10.04 10.27
N LEU A 119 -2.82 -8.84 10.77
CA LEU A 119 -2.01 -7.63 10.56
C LEU A 119 -0.61 -7.75 11.22
N MET A 120 -0.53 -8.35 12.41
CA MET A 120 0.75 -8.55 13.11
C MET A 120 1.64 -9.56 12.37
N MET A 121 1.05 -10.65 11.89
CA MET A 121 1.76 -11.62 11.05
C MET A 121 2.26 -10.97 9.75
N LEU A 122 1.43 -10.13 9.12
CA LEU A 122 1.78 -9.42 7.89
C LEU A 122 2.95 -8.47 8.10
N ILE A 123 2.96 -7.70 9.19
CA ILE A 123 4.07 -6.78 9.51
C ILE A 123 5.35 -7.56 9.77
N THR A 124 5.29 -8.57 10.64
CA THR A 124 6.48 -9.34 11.06
C THR A 124 7.08 -10.19 9.93
N GLN A 125 6.26 -10.93 9.19
CA GLN A 125 6.72 -11.93 8.23
C GLN A 125 6.85 -11.41 6.81
N VAL A 126 6.10 -10.36 6.45
CA VAL A 126 6.03 -9.88 5.06
C VAL A 126 6.59 -8.47 4.95
N TRP A 127 6.04 -7.52 5.70
CA TRP A 127 6.41 -6.10 5.56
C TRP A 127 7.86 -5.86 5.94
N LEU A 128 8.28 -6.21 7.15
CA LEU A 128 9.65 -5.96 7.60
C LEU A 128 10.69 -6.75 6.78
N ALA A 129 10.35 -7.96 6.32
CA ALA A 129 11.21 -8.79 5.49
C ALA A 129 11.36 -8.27 4.04
N SER A 130 10.37 -7.51 3.56
CA SER A 130 10.29 -7.03 2.17
C SER A 130 10.32 -5.51 2.05
N ALA A 131 10.61 -4.80 3.14
CA ALA A 131 10.47 -3.35 3.21
C ALA A 131 11.37 -2.64 2.19
N SER A 132 12.60 -3.13 2.02
CA SER A 132 13.60 -2.63 1.07
C SER A 132 13.23 -2.84 -0.40
N LEU A 133 12.27 -3.73 -0.71
CA LEU A 133 11.80 -3.95 -2.08
C LEU A 133 10.96 -2.79 -2.61
N VAL A 134 10.46 -1.91 -1.73
CA VAL A 134 9.72 -0.72 -2.16
C VAL A 134 10.71 0.31 -2.70
N ALA A 135 10.56 0.62 -3.98
CA ALA A 135 11.34 1.64 -4.68
C ALA A 135 10.43 2.75 -5.21
N GLY A 136 11.02 3.86 -5.62
CA GLY A 136 10.33 5.06 -6.04
C GLY A 136 10.02 6.01 -4.87
N PRO A 137 10.18 7.33 -5.07
CA PRO A 137 10.10 8.31 -3.99
C PRO A 137 8.70 8.38 -3.38
N VAL A 138 7.65 8.28 -4.20
CA VAL A 138 6.25 8.34 -3.76
C VAL A 138 5.88 7.13 -2.90
N ASP A 139 6.20 5.93 -3.38
CA ASP A 139 5.89 4.67 -2.70
C ASP A 139 6.68 4.52 -1.39
N ARG A 140 7.98 4.87 -1.39
CA ARG A 140 8.83 4.89 -0.19
C ARG A 140 8.31 5.89 0.84
N LYS A 141 7.90 7.07 0.40
CA LYS A 141 7.28 8.07 1.29
C LYS A 141 6.01 7.52 1.93
N ALA A 142 5.11 6.92 1.15
CA ALA A 142 3.89 6.31 1.67
C ALA A 142 4.18 5.20 2.69
N GLN A 143 5.15 4.33 2.39
CA GLN A 143 5.58 3.27 3.29
C GLN A 143 6.12 3.80 4.61
N ASN A 144 7.01 4.80 4.57
CA ASN A 144 7.61 5.39 5.77
C ASN A 144 6.56 6.08 6.64
N VAL A 145 5.64 6.83 6.04
CA VAL A 145 4.54 7.48 6.76
C VAL A 145 3.60 6.45 7.38
N ALA A 146 3.27 5.38 6.65
CA ALA A 146 2.40 4.31 7.16
C ALA A 146 3.03 3.54 8.33
N LEU A 147 4.31 3.17 8.23
CA LEU A 147 5.05 2.53 9.32
C LEU A 147 5.17 3.47 10.53
N THR A 148 5.38 4.76 10.32
CA THR A 148 5.36 5.77 11.40
C THR A 148 4.02 5.80 12.13
N LYS A 149 2.90 5.80 11.38
CA LYS A 149 1.57 5.71 11.98
C LYS A 149 1.38 4.41 12.74
N LEU A 150 1.82 3.26 12.20
CA LEU A 150 1.76 1.97 12.90
C LEU A 150 2.54 2.01 14.23
N LEU A 151 3.74 2.59 14.24
CA LEU A 151 4.58 2.70 15.43
C LEU A 151 3.98 3.56 16.55
N THR A 152 3.21 4.59 16.17
CA THR A 152 2.74 5.63 17.11
C THR A 152 1.26 5.53 17.44
N GLU A 153 0.46 4.89 16.59
CA GLU A 153 -1.01 4.84 16.71
C GLU A 153 -1.55 3.42 16.95
N TRP A 154 -0.73 2.36 16.84
CA TRP A 154 -1.19 0.96 17.01
C TRP A 154 -0.74 0.34 18.34
N PRO A 155 -1.64 0.18 19.33
CA PRO A 155 -1.28 -0.34 20.65
C PRO A 155 -0.75 -1.78 20.63
N VAL A 156 -1.24 -2.61 19.71
CA VAL A 156 -0.84 -4.02 19.61
C VAL A 156 0.63 -4.15 19.20
N LEU A 157 1.11 -3.32 18.27
CA LEU A 157 2.54 -3.29 17.93
C LEU A 157 3.38 -2.79 19.10
N TRP A 158 2.90 -1.76 19.80
CA TRP A 158 3.60 -1.26 20.99
C TRP A 158 3.68 -2.29 22.13
N ALA A 159 2.71 -3.19 22.25
CA ALA A 159 2.77 -4.27 23.24
C ALA A 159 3.93 -5.26 22.95
N ASP A 160 4.27 -5.48 21.68
CA ASP A 160 5.41 -6.29 21.27
C ASP A 160 6.64 -5.40 20.99
N ARG A 161 7.41 -5.13 22.04
CA ARG A 161 8.59 -4.25 21.98
C ARG A 161 9.67 -4.74 21.01
N ALA A 162 9.82 -6.05 20.84
CA ALA A 162 10.79 -6.60 19.91
C ALA A 162 10.41 -6.28 18.46
N THR A 163 9.14 -6.47 18.09
CA THR A 163 8.67 -6.12 16.74
C THR A 163 8.62 -4.62 16.53
N TRP A 164 8.21 -3.85 17.54
CA TRP A 164 8.21 -2.38 17.49
C TRP A 164 9.62 -1.81 17.24
N GLY A 165 10.64 -2.30 17.96
CA GLY A 165 12.02 -1.89 17.75
C GLY A 165 12.53 -2.20 16.34
N LYS A 166 12.23 -3.41 15.83
CA LYS A 166 12.55 -3.79 14.44
C LYS A 166 11.87 -2.89 13.41
N ALA A 167 10.60 -2.54 13.64
CA ALA A 167 9.86 -1.64 12.76
C ALA A 167 10.44 -0.23 12.77
N LEU A 168 10.82 0.30 13.95
CA LEU A 168 11.50 1.60 14.05
C LEU A 168 12.83 1.60 13.30
N THR A 169 13.65 0.56 13.50
CA THR A 169 14.93 0.40 12.78
C THR A 169 14.72 0.32 11.27
N ALA A 170 13.67 -0.37 10.81
CA ALA A 170 13.34 -0.44 9.40
C ALA A 170 12.99 0.94 8.83
N VAL A 171 12.17 1.73 9.52
CA VAL A 171 11.84 3.11 9.08
C VAL A 171 13.09 3.99 9.05
N ALA A 172 13.93 3.95 10.09
CA ALA A 172 15.17 4.72 10.13
C ALA A 172 16.12 4.33 8.98
N THR A 173 16.23 3.04 8.68
CA THR A 173 17.05 2.53 7.57
C THR A 173 16.50 2.98 6.22
N LEU A 174 15.20 2.90 6.01
CA LEU A 174 14.55 3.33 4.76
C LEU A 174 14.68 4.84 4.52
N LEU A 175 14.61 5.66 5.58
CA LEU A 175 14.83 7.10 5.49
C LEU A 175 16.30 7.44 5.21
N ALA A 176 17.24 6.68 5.78
CA ALA A 176 18.68 6.88 5.58
C ALA A 176 19.16 6.42 4.19
N ALA A 177 18.51 5.40 3.61
CA ALA A 177 18.91 4.80 2.34
C ALA A 177 18.69 5.69 1.09
N GLY A 178 18.15 6.91 1.24
CA GLY A 178 17.93 7.83 0.12
C GLY A 178 16.99 7.27 -0.97
N ASP A 179 17.02 7.86 -2.16
CA ASP A 179 16.19 7.41 -3.30
C ASP A 179 16.92 6.42 -4.22
N ASP A 180 18.04 5.84 -3.76
CA ASP A 180 18.94 4.98 -4.55
C ASP A 180 18.39 3.55 -4.80
N GLY A 181 17.07 3.38 -4.71
CA GLY A 181 16.43 2.10 -5.00
C GLY A 181 16.39 1.83 -6.50
N GLU A 182 17.28 1.00 -7.02
CA GLU A 182 17.14 0.43 -8.36
C GLU A 182 15.77 -0.27 -8.47
N GLU A 183 14.98 0.12 -9.47
CA GLU A 183 13.79 -0.65 -9.82
C GLU A 183 14.23 -2.02 -10.32
N VAL A 184 14.08 -3.04 -9.48
CA VAL A 184 14.27 -4.43 -9.92
C VAL A 184 13.10 -4.77 -10.82
N ASP A 185 13.28 -4.59 -12.13
CA ASP A 185 12.41 -5.16 -13.15
C ASP A 185 12.56 -6.68 -13.06
N GLU A 186 11.65 -7.34 -12.33
CA GLU A 186 11.40 -8.76 -12.52
C GLU A 186 10.90 -8.93 -13.97
N GLU A 187 11.79 -9.35 -14.88
CA GLU A 187 11.43 -9.73 -16.25
C GLU A 187 10.20 -10.64 -16.19
N GLY A 188 9.09 -10.13 -16.71
CA GLY A 188 7.84 -10.85 -16.72
C GLY A 188 7.97 -12.09 -17.59
N ASP A 189 7.72 -13.26 -17.00
CA ASP A 189 7.49 -14.52 -17.71
C ASP A 189 6.14 -14.45 -18.46
N ALA A 190 6.08 -13.54 -19.44
CA ALA A 190 4.93 -13.35 -20.31
C ALA A 190 5.07 -14.32 -21.49
N PRO A 191 4.11 -15.23 -21.72
CA PRO A 191 4.04 -15.91 -23.01
C PRO A 191 3.92 -14.84 -24.10
N VAL A 192 4.73 -14.98 -25.16
CA VAL A 192 4.79 -14.05 -26.30
C VAL A 192 3.46 -14.08 -27.04
N GLU A 193 2.47 -13.34 -26.54
CA GLU A 193 1.18 -13.13 -27.18
C GLU A 193 1.17 -11.75 -27.83
N TYR A 194 0.99 -11.73 -29.15
CA TYR A 194 1.06 -10.54 -30.00
C TYR A 194 0.00 -9.52 -29.56
N THR A 195 0.41 -8.57 -28.72
CA THR A 195 -0.48 -7.56 -28.13
C THR A 195 -0.15 -6.21 -28.74
N GLY A 196 -1.14 -5.59 -29.39
CA GLY A 196 -0.99 -4.31 -30.08
C GLY A 196 -0.31 -3.27 -29.20
N THR A 197 0.67 -2.59 -29.74
CA THR A 197 1.56 -1.65 -29.05
C THR A 197 0.76 -0.52 -28.40
N TYR A 198 0.80 -0.43 -27.06
CA TYR A 198 0.32 0.76 -26.35
C TYR A 198 1.29 1.91 -26.63
N VAL A 199 0.81 2.97 -27.29
CA VAL A 199 1.60 4.19 -27.53
C VAL A 199 1.30 5.19 -26.43
N ARG A 200 2.28 5.46 -25.56
CA ARG A 200 2.20 6.52 -24.56
C ARG A 200 2.19 7.87 -25.29
N LEU A 201 1.15 8.68 -25.09
CA LEU A 201 1.07 10.04 -25.64
C LEU A 201 2.13 10.92 -24.97
N ALA A 202 3.15 11.34 -25.72
CA ALA A 202 4.30 12.08 -25.22
C ALA A 202 3.96 13.42 -24.54
N ASN A 203 2.86 14.06 -24.95
CA ASN A 203 2.41 15.36 -24.42
C ASN A 203 1.34 15.26 -23.31
N ALA A 204 0.94 14.05 -22.91
CA ALA A 204 -0.03 13.79 -21.85
C ALA A 204 0.59 13.05 -20.65
N SER A 205 1.91 13.19 -20.45
CA SER A 205 2.56 12.71 -19.23
C SER A 205 2.24 13.64 -18.07
N THR A 206 1.14 13.37 -17.38
CA THR A 206 0.92 13.93 -16.04
C THR A 206 1.95 13.35 -15.08
N ALA A 207 2.39 14.16 -14.11
CA ALA A 207 3.26 13.72 -13.02
C ALA A 207 2.68 12.49 -12.30
N GLU A 208 3.55 11.65 -11.77
CA GLU A 208 3.15 10.51 -10.94
C GLU A 208 2.23 10.98 -9.80
N HIS A 209 1.09 10.30 -9.65
CA HIS A 209 0.07 10.71 -8.69
C HIS A 209 0.51 10.32 -7.28
N ASP A 210 0.73 11.33 -6.44
CA ASP A 210 1.18 11.17 -5.06
C ASP A 210 -0.01 11.16 -4.10
N PRO A 211 -0.34 10.00 -3.49
CA PRO A 211 -1.47 9.90 -2.59
C PRO A 211 -1.27 10.71 -1.29
N LEU A 212 -0.05 11.16 -0.99
CA LEU A 212 0.27 11.94 0.21
C LEU A 212 0.93 13.27 -0.18
N ALA A 213 0.38 13.98 -1.16
CA ALA A 213 0.90 15.26 -1.64
C ALA A 213 1.03 16.32 -0.52
N GLU A 214 0.26 16.20 0.56
CA GLU A 214 0.35 17.03 1.76
C GLU A 214 1.62 16.78 2.59
N VAL A 215 2.20 15.58 2.49
CA VAL A 215 3.43 15.20 3.19
C VAL A 215 4.63 15.51 2.33
N LYS A 216 5.39 16.54 2.72
CA LYS A 216 6.63 16.95 2.04
C LYS A 216 7.86 16.14 2.46
N ASP A 217 7.94 15.80 3.74
CA ASP A 217 9.10 15.11 4.32
C ASP A 217 8.62 14.03 5.30
N ALA A 218 8.84 12.76 4.94
CA ALA A 218 8.50 11.61 5.78
C ALA A 218 9.34 11.55 7.06
N GLY A 219 10.59 12.01 7.04
CA GLY A 219 11.46 12.07 8.20
C GLY A 219 10.97 13.09 9.23
N ALA A 220 10.50 14.25 8.77
CA ALA A 220 9.85 15.24 9.63
C ALA A 220 8.57 14.68 10.29
N VAL A 221 7.76 13.91 9.54
CA VAL A 221 6.57 13.24 10.08
C VAL A 221 6.94 12.22 11.15
N LEU A 222 7.97 11.39 10.91
CA LEU A 222 8.49 10.45 11.91
C LEU A 222 8.91 11.17 13.19
N ALA A 223 9.75 12.20 13.08
CA ALA A 223 10.25 12.94 14.23
C ALA A 223 9.12 13.57 15.05
N ALA A 224 8.15 14.20 14.39
CA ALA A 224 6.99 14.81 15.06
C ALA A 224 6.13 13.76 15.78
N LYS A 225 5.71 12.71 15.06
CA LYS A 225 4.83 11.67 15.60
C LYS A 225 5.48 10.86 16.71
N LEU A 226 6.76 10.52 16.56
CA LEU A 226 7.50 9.80 17.60
C LEU A 226 7.75 10.69 18.83
N GLY A 227 7.96 12.00 18.63
CA GLY A 227 8.05 12.98 19.72
C GLY A 227 6.76 13.08 20.53
N GLU A 228 5.61 13.20 19.85
CA GLU A 228 4.27 13.18 20.47
C GLU A 228 4.03 11.86 21.22
N PHE A 229 4.35 10.73 20.60
CA PHE A 229 4.20 9.40 21.19
C PHE A 229 5.08 9.24 22.44
N SER A 230 6.34 9.66 22.38
CA SER A 230 7.27 9.61 23.51
C SER A 230 6.81 10.50 24.67
N ALA A 231 6.26 11.67 24.37
CA ALA A 231 5.65 12.54 25.39
C ALA A 231 4.43 11.89 26.05
N SER A 232 3.65 11.10 25.31
CA SER A 232 2.50 10.35 25.85
C SER A 232 2.90 9.12 26.69
N GLN A 233 4.13 8.63 26.52
CA GLN A 233 4.66 7.45 27.23
C GLN A 233 6.05 7.74 27.85
N PRO A 234 6.15 8.64 28.86
CA PRO A 234 7.43 9.07 29.40
C PRO A 234 8.29 7.90 29.92
N GLY A 235 9.55 7.84 29.47
CA GLY A 235 10.53 6.86 29.92
C GLY A 235 10.37 5.44 29.36
N GLN A 236 9.33 5.16 28.57
CA GLN A 236 9.09 3.81 28.02
C GLN A 236 9.63 3.59 26.61
N VAL A 237 9.93 4.66 25.87
CA VAL A 237 10.38 4.57 24.47
C VAL A 237 11.87 4.23 24.38
N ALA A 238 12.74 4.90 25.13
CA ALA A 238 14.19 4.63 25.07
C ALA A 238 14.58 3.16 25.36
N PRO A 239 13.97 2.45 26.34
CA PRO A 239 14.25 1.03 26.57
C PRO A 239 13.78 0.10 25.43
N ALA A 240 12.84 0.53 24.59
CA ALA A 240 12.29 -0.27 23.49
C ALA A 240 13.13 -0.21 22.21
N ILE A 241 14.20 0.60 22.18
CA ILE A 241 15.12 0.78 21.04
C ILE A 241 16.34 -0.15 21.14
N GLN A 242 16.33 -1.11 22.08
CA GLN A 242 17.45 -2.05 22.30
C GLN A 242 17.52 -3.17 21.24
#